data_AF-A0A382X987-F1
#
_entry.id   AF-A0A382X987-F1
#
_cell.length_a   1.000
_cell.length_b   1.000
_cell.length_c   1.000
_cell.angle_alpha   90.00
_cell.angle_beta   90.00
_cell.angle_gamma   90.00
#
_symmetry.space_group_name_H-M   'P 1'
#
loop_
_entity.id
_entity.type
_entity.pdbx_description
1 polymer ?
#
loop_
_entity_poly.entity_id
_entity_poly.type
_entity_poly.pdbx_seq_one_letter_code
_entity_poly.pdbx_strand_id
1 'polypeptide(L)'
;MVLSKTYAEELQWPSFLGAGKSSIEEDSLPIAWGVKQNKAWEVDLPGHGQSSPVIFGNHIFVTAISGNMKDLNHVIMLNLQTGDQEWIFSKPTSNKAKNSVYISRAAPT
;
A
#
# COMPACT_ATOMS: atom_id res chain seq x y z
N MET A 1 13.79 34.87 -16.70
CA MET A 1 13.27 34.60 -15.35
C MET A 1 11.83 34.15 -15.50
N VAL A 2 11.58 32.84 -15.42
CA VAL A 2 10.22 32.28 -15.37
C VAL A 2 10.23 31.32 -14.19
N LEU A 3 9.49 31.68 -13.15
CA LEU A 3 9.36 30.93 -11.91
C LEU A 3 8.66 29.59 -12.24
N SER A 4 9.38 28.48 -12.14
CA SER A 4 8.74 27.16 -12.12
C SER A 4 7.83 27.10 -10.90
N LYS A 5 6.53 26.92 -11.15
CA LYS A 5 5.56 26.52 -10.12
C LYS A 5 6.06 25.22 -9.49
N THR A 6 6.58 25.33 -8.27
CA THR A 6 6.75 24.19 -7.38
C THR A 6 5.34 23.77 -6.98
N TYR A 7 4.77 22.76 -7.65
CA TYR A 7 3.64 22.02 -7.10
C TYR A 7 4.20 21.14 -5.98
N ALA A 8 4.29 21.67 -4.76
CA ALA A 8 3.87 20.87 -3.63
C ALA A 8 2.35 20.98 -3.61
N GLU A 9 1.60 19.86 -3.55
CA GLU A 9 0.15 19.72 -3.24
C GLU A 9 -0.46 18.43 -3.87
N GLU A 10 0.32 17.40 -4.21
CA GLU A 10 -0.23 16.04 -4.29
C GLU A 10 0.48 15.19 -3.24
N LEU A 11 -0.29 14.58 -2.33
CA LEU A 11 0.22 13.58 -1.40
C LEU A 11 0.84 12.45 -2.21
N GLN A 12 2.16 12.37 -2.20
CA GLN A 12 2.92 11.41 -2.99
C GLN A 12 3.90 10.66 -2.09
N TRP A 13 3.79 9.33 -2.14
CA TRP A 13 4.72 8.39 -1.53
C TRP A 13 5.05 7.33 -2.59
N PRO A 14 5.92 7.64 -3.56
CA PRO A 14 6.02 6.87 -4.80
C PRO A 14 6.75 5.52 -4.65
N SER A 15 7.45 5.27 -3.54
CA SER A 15 8.33 4.09 -3.39
C SER A 15 8.57 3.70 -1.92
N PHE A 16 9.37 2.65 -1.71
CA PHE A 16 9.87 2.30 -0.37
C PHE A 16 10.65 3.47 0.24
N LEU A 17 10.30 3.87 1.47
CA LEU A 17 10.76 5.09 2.14
C LEU A 17 10.31 6.41 1.48
N GLY A 18 9.37 6.34 0.53
CA GLY A 18 8.65 7.49 -0.01
C GLY A 18 9.51 8.37 -0.89
N ALA A 19 9.24 9.68 -0.83
CA ALA A 19 10.01 10.70 -1.53
C ALA A 19 11.33 11.09 -0.80
N GLY A 20 11.83 10.22 0.08
CA GLY A 20 12.96 10.51 0.98
C GLY A 20 12.52 11.00 2.36
N LYS A 21 13.47 11.49 3.16
CA LYS A 21 13.16 12.03 4.50
C LYS A 21 12.37 13.34 4.37
N SER A 22 11.11 13.32 4.76
CA SER A 22 10.33 14.53 5.01
C SER A 22 10.62 15.05 6.43
N SER A 23 10.63 16.37 6.60
CA SER A 23 10.56 16.99 7.93
C SER A 23 9.19 16.69 8.53
N ILE A 24 9.16 16.30 9.80
CA ILE A 24 7.93 16.02 10.55
C ILE A 24 7.87 16.99 11.72
N GLU A 25 6.71 17.58 12.00
CA GLU A 25 6.47 18.30 13.25
C GLU A 25 6.16 17.27 14.34
N GLU A 26 7.05 17.14 15.32
CA GLU A 26 7.04 16.05 16.30
C GLU A 26 5.72 16.00 17.10
N ASP A 27 5.15 17.17 17.41
CA ASP A 27 3.89 17.31 18.15
C ASP A 27 2.63 16.95 17.34
N SER A 28 2.76 16.75 16.02
CA SER A 28 1.62 16.41 15.14
C SER A 28 1.28 14.92 15.13
N LEU A 29 2.16 14.07 15.66
CA LEU A 29 2.00 12.62 15.58
C LEU A 29 1.24 12.07 16.78
N PRO A 30 0.22 11.20 16.57
CA PRO A 30 -0.46 10.55 17.68
C PRO A 30 0.48 9.57 18.39
N ILE A 31 0.65 9.75 19.71
CA ILE A 31 1.49 8.91 20.58
C ILE A 31 0.74 7.71 21.20
N ALA A 32 -0.56 7.59 20.93
CA ALA A 32 -1.40 6.49 21.38
C ALA A 32 -2.13 5.87 20.18
N TRP A 33 -2.25 4.56 20.14
CA TRP A 33 -2.89 3.83 19.03
C TRP A 33 -3.74 2.68 19.57
N GLY A 34 -4.88 2.42 18.94
CA GLY A 34 -5.74 1.29 19.29
C GLY A 34 -6.79 1.01 18.22
N VAL A 35 -7.49 -0.11 18.33
CA VAL A 35 -8.52 -0.50 17.34
C VAL A 35 -9.60 0.58 17.17
N LYS A 36 -9.90 1.34 18.23
CA LYS A 36 -10.85 2.46 18.24
C LYS A 36 -10.19 3.84 18.38
N GLN A 37 -8.85 3.91 18.37
CA GLN A 37 -8.12 5.14 18.65
C GLN A 37 -7.07 5.37 17.55
N ASN A 38 -7.16 6.51 16.87
CA ASN A 38 -6.22 6.94 15.84
C ASN A 38 -6.12 5.99 14.62
N LYS A 39 -7.08 5.08 14.42
CA LYS A 39 -7.21 4.29 13.18
C LYS A 39 -8.22 4.98 12.24
N ALA A 40 -7.76 5.42 11.07
CA ALA A 40 -8.63 6.06 10.08
C ALA A 40 -9.58 5.06 9.41
N TRP A 41 -9.04 3.94 8.92
CA TRP A 41 -9.79 2.85 8.29
C TRP A 41 -8.93 1.58 8.26
N GLU A 42 -9.56 0.46 7.90
CA GLU A 42 -8.93 -0.85 7.69
C GLU A 42 -9.68 -1.56 6.57
N VAL A 43 -8.96 -2.29 5.72
CA VAL A 43 -9.54 -3.04 4.60
C VAL A 43 -8.84 -4.39 4.45
N ASP A 44 -9.64 -5.43 4.20
CA ASP A 44 -9.14 -6.76 3.90
C ASP A 44 -8.59 -6.82 2.47
N LEU A 45 -7.40 -7.39 2.30
CA LEU A 45 -6.82 -7.67 1.00
C LEU A 45 -7.12 -9.11 0.55
N PRO A 46 -7.18 -9.38 -0.76
CA PRO A 46 -7.23 -10.73 -1.27
C PRO A 46 -5.92 -11.47 -0.96
N GLY A 47 -5.98 -12.33 0.06
CA GLY A 47 -4.85 -13.16 0.47
C GLY A 47 -3.83 -12.40 1.32
N HIS A 48 -2.58 -12.33 0.88
CA HIS A 48 -1.47 -11.78 1.68
C HIS A 48 -0.71 -10.69 0.94
N GLY A 49 -0.54 -9.53 1.60
CA GLY A 49 0.33 -8.44 1.17
C GLY A 49 1.51 -8.24 2.13
N GLN A 50 2.68 -7.88 1.59
CA GLN A 50 3.89 -7.51 2.34
C GLN A 50 4.61 -6.29 1.73
N SER A 51 4.06 -5.68 0.69
CA SER A 51 4.63 -4.47 0.09
C SER A 51 4.37 -3.24 0.96
N SER A 52 5.30 -2.29 0.95
CA SER A 52 4.97 -0.93 1.34
C SER A 52 3.96 -0.32 0.35
N PRO A 53 2.97 0.44 0.83
CA PRO A 53 2.03 1.12 -0.06
C PRO A 53 2.74 2.20 -0.88
N VAL A 54 2.24 2.42 -2.10
CA VAL A 54 2.57 3.59 -2.91
C VAL A 54 1.38 4.54 -2.87
N ILE A 55 1.61 5.82 -2.63
CA ILE A 55 0.56 6.85 -2.62
C ILE A 55 0.78 7.79 -3.80
N PHE A 56 -0.27 8.03 -4.57
CA PHE A 56 -0.27 9.00 -5.65
C PHE A 56 -1.62 9.72 -5.70
N GLY A 57 -1.63 11.01 -5.37
CA GLY A 57 -2.85 11.79 -5.25
C GLY A 57 -3.74 11.24 -4.13
N ASN A 58 -4.99 10.88 -4.45
CA ASN A 58 -5.93 10.30 -3.49
C ASN A 58 -6.00 8.77 -3.53
N HIS A 59 -5.00 8.12 -4.10
CA HIS A 59 -5.00 6.67 -4.31
C HIS A 59 -3.80 6.01 -3.61
N ILE A 60 -4.04 4.81 -3.09
CA ILE A 60 -3.04 3.92 -2.53
C ILE A 60 -2.95 2.68 -3.41
N PHE A 61 -1.74 2.30 -3.79
CA PHE A 61 -1.46 1.08 -4.52
C PHE A 61 -0.74 0.09 -3.62
N VAL A 62 -1.29 -1.12 -3.53
CA VAL A 62 -0.71 -2.24 -2.77
C VAL A 62 -0.70 -3.51 -3.61
N THR A 63 0.14 -4.46 -3.20
CA THR A 63 0.21 -5.79 -3.83
C THR A 63 -0.22 -6.87 -2.87
N ALA A 64 -0.84 -7.93 -3.41
CA ALA A 64 -1.23 -9.10 -2.65
C ALA A 64 -1.11 -10.37 -3.48
N ILE A 65 -1.08 -11.53 -2.81
CA ILE A 65 -1.08 -12.86 -3.43
C ILE A 65 -2.19 -13.70 -2.82
N SER A 66 -2.98 -14.37 -3.66
CA SER A 66 -4.04 -15.27 -3.21
C SER A 66 -3.93 -16.68 -3.80
N GLY A 67 -4.72 -17.60 -3.23
CA GLY A 67 -4.77 -19.00 -3.65
C GLY A 67 -3.91 -19.93 -2.79
N ASN A 68 -4.28 -21.22 -2.80
CA ASN A 68 -3.60 -22.27 -2.03
C ASN A 68 -2.18 -22.54 -2.56
N MET A 69 -1.95 -22.27 -3.85
CA MET A 69 -0.66 -22.45 -4.51
C MET A 69 -0.07 -21.12 -4.99
N LYS A 70 -0.42 -20.01 -4.32
CA LYS A 70 -0.09 -18.64 -4.73
C LYS A 70 -0.59 -18.33 -6.15
N ASP A 71 -1.79 -18.77 -6.47
CA ASP A 71 -2.29 -18.82 -7.83
C ASP A 71 -2.32 -17.46 -8.54
N LEU A 72 -2.59 -16.36 -7.81
CA LEU A 72 -2.74 -15.02 -8.37
C LEU A 72 -1.86 -13.99 -7.65
N ASN A 73 -1.21 -13.15 -8.45
CA ASN A 73 -0.61 -11.88 -8.04
C ASN A 73 -1.61 -10.75 -8.29
N HIS A 74 -1.80 -9.87 -7.32
CA HIS A 74 -2.73 -8.74 -7.36
C HIS A 74 -1.99 -7.40 -7.28
N VAL A 75 -2.49 -6.42 -8.03
CA VAL A 75 -2.25 -4.98 -7.83
C VAL A 75 -3.59 -4.36 -7.52
N ILE A 76 -3.69 -3.66 -6.39
CA ILE A 76 -4.94 -3.15 -5.85
C ILE A 76 -4.80 -1.66 -5.66
N MET A 77 -5.80 -0.92 -6.09
CA MET A 77 -5.92 0.52 -5.84
C MET A 77 -7.05 0.77 -4.85
N LEU A 78 -6.71 1.49 -3.79
CA LEU A 78 -7.60 1.88 -2.72
C LEU A 78 -7.73 3.41 -2.68
N ASN A 79 -8.88 3.89 -2.23
CA ASN A 79 -9.06 5.29 -1.90
C ASN A 79 -8.30 5.64 -0.61
N LEU A 80 -7.50 6.71 -0.63
CA LEU A 80 -6.69 7.13 0.52
C LEU A 80 -7.54 7.56 1.75
N GLN A 81 -8.72 8.14 1.52
CA GLN A 81 -9.56 8.68 2.58
C GLN A 81 -10.46 7.62 3.20
N THR A 82 -10.99 6.70 2.40
CA THR A 82 -11.99 5.73 2.86
C THR A 82 -11.45 4.31 3.02
N GLY A 83 -10.35 3.97 2.36
CA GLY A 83 -9.84 2.60 2.27
C GLY A 83 -10.60 1.72 1.27
N ASP A 84 -11.58 2.27 0.55
CA ASP A 84 -12.38 1.50 -0.41
C ASP A 84 -11.54 1.01 -1.59
N GLN A 85 -11.76 -0.23 -2.00
CA GLN A 85 -11.15 -0.77 -3.22
C GLN A 85 -11.83 -0.19 -4.46
N GLU A 86 -11.09 0.61 -5.22
CA GLU A 86 -11.57 1.22 -6.46
C GLU A 86 -11.26 0.34 -7.69
N TRP A 87 -10.14 -0.38 -7.65
CA TRP A 87 -9.74 -1.28 -8.73
C TRP A 87 -8.87 -2.42 -8.21
N ILE A 88 -8.98 -3.58 -8.86
CA ILE A 88 -8.06 -4.70 -8.71
C ILE A 88 -7.66 -5.25 -10.07
N PHE A 89 -6.36 -5.47 -10.25
CA PHE A 89 -5.79 -6.21 -11.37
C PHE A 89 -5.13 -7.47 -10.87
N SER A 90 -5.39 -8.59 -11.56
CA SER A 90 -4.89 -9.91 -11.16
C SER A 90 -4.25 -10.62 -12.33
N LYS A 91 -3.14 -11.31 -12.07
CA LYS A 91 -2.51 -12.22 -13.03
C LYS A 91 -2.11 -13.53 -12.37
N PRO A 92 -2.09 -14.65 -13.11
CA PRO A 92 -1.46 -15.87 -12.63
C PRO A 92 -0.01 -15.64 -12.18
N THR A 93 0.40 -16.24 -11.07
CA THR A 93 1.81 -16.20 -10.67
C THR A 93 2.70 -16.96 -11.65
N SER A 94 3.95 -16.51 -11.78
CA SER A 94 4.98 -17.27 -12.49
C SER A 94 5.54 -18.42 -11.63
N ASN A 95 5.42 -18.32 -10.30
CA ASN A 95 6.04 -19.23 -9.35
C ASN A 95 5.01 -19.79 -8.36
N LYS A 96 4.40 -20.92 -8.74
CA LYS A 96 3.45 -21.63 -7.88
C LYS A 96 4.17 -22.31 -6.74
N ALA A 97 3.79 -21.99 -5.51
CA ALA A 97 4.26 -22.66 -4.32
C ALA A 97 3.12 -22.75 -3.30
N LYS A 98 3.12 -23.80 -2.48
CA LYS A 98 2.10 -23.95 -1.44
C LYS A 98 2.11 -22.74 -0.51
N ASN A 99 0.95 -22.13 -0.34
CA ASN A 99 0.75 -21.09 0.65
C ASN A 99 0.90 -21.70 2.05
N SER A 100 2.02 -21.41 2.70
CA SER A 100 2.35 -21.94 4.02
C SER A 100 3.18 -20.93 4.80
N VAL A 101 3.23 -21.08 6.12
CA VAL A 101 4.05 -20.22 7.00
C VAL A 101 5.57 -20.42 6.81
N TYR A 102 5.99 -21.46 6.09
CA TYR A 102 7.40 -21.75 5.82
C TYR A 102 7.92 -21.13 4.51
N ILE A 103 7.05 -20.49 3.72
CA ILE A 103 7.39 -19.89 2.42
C ILE A 103 6.86 -18.46 2.43
N SER A 104 7.63 -17.48 1.93
CA SER A 104 7.15 -16.10 1.81
C SER A 104 5.82 -16.06 1.05
N ARG A 105 4.75 -15.59 1.69
CA ARG A 105 3.37 -15.73 1.19
C ARG A 105 2.93 -14.58 0.28
N ALA A 106 3.71 -13.51 0.23
CA ALA A 106 3.26 -12.21 -0.24
C ALA A 106 4.30 -11.45 -1.08
N ALA A 107 5.43 -12.08 -1.41
CA ALA A 107 6.40 -11.55 -2.37
C ALA A 107 5.92 -11.91 -3.79
N PRO A 108 5.40 -10.96 -4.58
CA PRO A 108 4.92 -11.25 -5.93
C PRO A 108 6.15 -11.50 -6.81
N THR A 109 6.22 -12.69 -7.39
CA THR A 109 7.20 -13.06 -8.43
C THR A 109 6.48 -13.46 -9.70
#